data_AF-A0A3T0SJY5-F1
#
_entry.id   AF-A0A3T0SJY5-F1
#
_cell.length_a   1.000
_cell.length_b   1.000
_cell.length_c   1.000
_cell.angle_alpha   90.00
_cell.angle_beta   90.00
_cell.angle_gamma   90.00
#
_symmetry.space_group_name_H-M   'P 1'
#
loop_
_entity.id
_entity.type
_entity.pdbx_description
1 polymer ?
#
loop_
_entity_poly.entity_id
_entity_poly.type
_entity_poly.pdbx_seq_one_letter_code
_entity_poly.pdbx_strand_id
1 'polypeptide(L)'
;MPWFELGIRTTAALAGITAALVFYTHTLLLLGSRINGAKKITASLAAYLLLAGAIGAGLLYILDSSSDGLVLKSWSYLATVMAAWVLVVTPGILYLRKYMARLQSMGYFRARW
;
A
#
# COMPACT_ATOMS: atom_id res chain seq x y z
N MET A 1 11.53 -24.64 -6.00
CA MET A 1 10.09 -24.69 -5.71
C MET A 1 9.52 -23.28 -5.82
N PRO A 2 8.88 -22.92 -6.95
CA PRO A 2 8.44 -21.54 -7.22
C PRO A 2 7.45 -20.99 -6.16
N TRP A 3 6.70 -21.88 -5.51
CA TRP A 3 5.74 -21.54 -4.45
C TRP A 3 6.37 -21.04 -3.15
N PHE A 4 7.55 -21.56 -2.77
CA PHE A 4 8.23 -21.14 -1.54
C PHE A 4 8.80 -19.72 -1.69
N GLU A 5 9.35 -19.41 -2.86
CA GLU A 5 9.88 -18.08 -3.17
C GLU A 5 8.77 -17.03 -3.28
N LEU A 6 7.63 -17.41 -3.88
CA LEU A 6 6.41 -16.59 -3.88
C LEU A 6 5.93 -16.29 -2.46
N GLY A 7 5.95 -17.29 -1.56
CA GLY A 7 5.60 -17.13 -0.14
C GLY A 7 6.52 -16.14 0.60
N ILE A 8 7.84 -16.22 0.39
CA ILE A 8 8.79 -15.30 1.00
C ILE A 8 8.58 -13.87 0.48
N ARG A 9 8.45 -13.71 -0.84
CA ARG A 9 8.28 -12.38 -1.46
C ARG A 9 6.95 -11.73 -1.09
N THR A 10 5.86 -12.51 -1.02
CA THR A 10 4.56 -12.01 -0.55
C THR A 10 4.60 -11.60 0.92
N THR A 11 5.30 -12.34 1.78
CA THR A 11 5.49 -11.99 3.20
C THR A 11 6.35 -10.73 3.36
N ALA A 12 7.42 -10.60 2.58
CA ALA A 12 8.26 -9.39 2.56
C ALA A 12 7.47 -8.17 2.07
N ALA A 13 6.69 -8.33 0.99
CA ALA A 13 5.80 -7.29 0.48
C ALA A 13 4.72 -6.90 1.49
N LEU A 14 4.12 -7.87 2.19
CA LEU A 14 3.18 -7.64 3.30
C LEU A 14 3.79 -6.75 4.37
N ALA A 15 4.98 -7.11 4.87
CA ALA A 15 5.67 -6.34 5.90
C ALA A 15 6.00 -4.92 5.41
N GLY A 16 6.55 -4.79 4.19
CA GLY A 16 6.91 -3.52 3.60
C GLY A 16 5.72 -2.58 3.37
N ILE A 17 4.63 -3.09 2.79
CA ILE A 17 3.42 -2.31 2.50
C ILE A 17 2.70 -1.92 3.79
N THR A 18 2.63 -2.83 4.76
CA THR A 18 2.06 -2.52 6.07
C THR A 18 2.87 -1.42 6.77
N ALA A 19 4.19 -1.52 6.77
CA ALA A 19 5.07 -0.47 7.32
C ALA A 19 4.89 0.86 6.58
N ALA A 20 4.81 0.84 5.25
CA ALA A 20 4.58 2.03 4.43
C ALA A 20 3.22 2.69 4.73
N LEU A 21 2.15 1.90 4.89
CA LEU A 21 0.81 2.38 5.26
C LEU A 21 0.79 2.98 6.67
N VAL A 22 1.45 2.35 7.63
CA VAL A 22 1.59 2.88 9.00
C VAL A 22 2.35 4.21 8.98
N PHE A 23 3.48 4.27 8.26
CA PHE A 23 4.30 5.47 8.11
C PHE A 23 3.52 6.59 7.43
N TYR A 24 2.80 6.29 6.34
CA TYR A 24 1.93 7.24 5.64
C TYR A 24 0.86 7.80 6.57
N THR A 25 0.17 6.93 7.31
CA THR A 25 -0.89 7.34 8.25
C THR A 25 -0.34 8.27 9.33
N HIS A 26 0.81 7.94 9.93
CA HIS A 26 1.44 8.80 10.93
C HIS A 26 1.94 10.12 10.34
N THR A 27 2.49 10.10 9.14
CA THR A 27 2.92 11.30 8.42
C THR A 27 1.74 12.24 8.19
N LEU A 28 0.59 11.72 7.76
CA LEU A 28 -0.63 12.52 7.62
C LEU A 28 -1.11 13.10 8.95
N LEU A 29 -1.11 12.31 10.03
CA LEU A 29 -1.49 12.79 11.36
C LEU A 29 -0.58 13.93 11.85
N LEU A 30 0.74 13.79 11.65
CA LEU A 30 1.73 14.82 11.99
C LEU A 30 1.53 16.08 11.16
N LEU A 31 1.42 15.94 9.83
CA LEU A 31 1.16 17.06 8.92
C LEU A 31 -0.16 17.75 9.26
N GLY A 32 -1.18 16.97 9.63
CA GLY A 32 -2.50 17.47 10.03
C GLY A 32 -2.46 18.36 11.26
N SER A 33 -1.53 18.09 12.18
CA SER A 33 -1.32 18.88 13.40
C SER A 33 -0.45 20.12 13.21
N ARG A 34 0.43 20.15 12.19
CA ARG A 34 1.46 21.19 12.03
C ARG A 34 1.20 22.17 10.88
N ILE A 35 0.45 21.77 9.86
CA ILE A 35 0.36 22.51 8.59
C ILE A 35 -1.10 22.64 8.15
N ASN A 36 -1.51 23.85 7.77
CA ASN A 36 -2.85 24.17 7.25
C ASN A 36 -2.78 24.74 5.82
N GLY A 37 -3.90 24.63 5.08
CA GLY A 37 -4.04 25.23 3.74
C GLY A 37 -3.33 24.48 2.62
N ALA A 38 -2.89 25.19 1.58
CA ALA A 38 -2.33 24.60 0.35
C ALA A 38 -1.08 23.71 0.59
N LYS A 39 -0.21 24.09 1.54
CA LYS A 39 1.00 23.32 1.90
C LYS A 39 0.67 21.91 2.42
N LYS A 40 -0.47 21.76 3.11
CA LYS A 40 -0.98 20.48 3.59
C LYS A 40 -1.36 19.56 2.44
N ILE A 41 -2.01 20.11 1.42
CA ILE A 41 -2.42 19.36 0.22
C ILE A 41 -1.19 18.85 -0.51
N THR A 42 -0.21 19.72 -0.79
CA THR A 42 1.03 19.33 -1.48
C THR A 42 1.82 18.27 -0.72
N ALA A 43 1.97 18.43 0.60
CA ALA A 43 2.67 17.44 1.44
C ALA A 43 1.92 16.09 1.50
N SER A 44 0.59 16.12 1.63
CA SER A 44 -0.23 14.90 1.62
C SER A 44 -0.20 14.18 0.28
N LEU A 45 -0.15 14.92 -0.83
CA LEU A 45 -0.01 14.38 -2.17
C LEU A 45 1.36 13.73 -2.36
N ALA A 46 2.44 14.37 -1.92
CA ALA A 46 3.78 13.78 -1.97
C ALA A 46 3.84 12.48 -1.15
N ALA A 47 3.29 12.49 0.07
CA ALA A 47 3.21 11.28 0.90
C ALA A 47 2.38 10.17 0.23
N TYR A 48 1.29 10.54 -0.46
CA TYR A 48 0.46 9.59 -1.21
C TYR A 48 1.22 8.97 -2.39
N LEU A 49 1.98 9.78 -3.15
CA LEU A 49 2.78 9.27 -4.27
C LEU A 49 3.87 8.30 -3.80
N LEU A 50 4.51 8.58 -2.66
CA LEU A 50 5.47 7.65 -2.05
C LEU A 50 4.81 6.33 -1.66
N LEU A 51 3.62 6.39 -1.05
CA LEU A 51 2.86 5.20 -0.71
C LEU A 51 2.46 4.41 -1.97
N ALA A 52 1.95 5.09 -2.99
CA ALA A 52 1.57 4.46 -4.26
C ALA A 52 2.78 3.79 -4.93
N GLY A 53 3.95 4.42 -4.89
CA GLY A 53 5.21 3.84 -5.35
C GLY A 53 5.59 2.59 -4.57
N ALA A 54 5.49 2.59 -3.23
CA ALA A 54 5.80 1.43 -2.40
C ALA A 54 4.85 0.25 -2.66
N ILE A 55 3.55 0.52 -2.82
CA ILE A 55 2.54 -0.46 -3.20
C ILE A 55 2.82 -1.00 -4.62
N GLY A 56 3.08 -0.14 -5.60
CA GLY A 56 3.44 -0.59 -6.96
C GLY A 56 4.71 -1.44 -7.00
N ALA A 57 5.76 -1.02 -6.29
CA ALA A 57 7.02 -1.75 -6.20
C ALA A 57 6.85 -3.13 -5.54
N GLY A 58 6.03 -3.23 -4.49
CA GLY A 58 5.72 -4.51 -3.86
C GLY A 58 5.02 -5.49 -4.81
N LEU A 59 4.12 -4.99 -5.66
CA LEU A 59 3.45 -5.82 -6.67
C LEU A 59 4.43 -6.31 -7.74
N LEU A 60 5.28 -5.41 -8.26
CA LEU A 60 6.31 -5.75 -9.24
C LEU A 60 7.30 -6.77 -8.66
N TYR A 61 7.68 -6.62 -7.40
CA TYR A 61 8.58 -7.55 -6.71
C TYR A 61 8.02 -8.97 -6.57
N ILE A 62 6.70 -9.10 -6.35
CA ILE A 62 6.00 -10.40 -6.35
C ILE A 62 5.92 -10.96 -7.77
N LEU A 63 5.63 -10.13 -8.78
CA LEU A 63 5.51 -10.56 -10.18
C LEU A 63 6.84 -11.05 -10.77
N ASP A 64 7.95 -10.44 -10.37
CA ASP A 64 9.31 -10.79 -10.78
C ASP A 64 9.81 -12.15 -10.22
N SER A 65 9.00 -12.84 -9.41
CA SER A 65 9.38 -14.15 -8.84
C SER A 65 9.29 -15.32 -9.82
N SER A 66 8.80 -15.08 -11.03
CA SER A 66 8.68 -16.11 -12.06
C SER A 66 9.86 -16.05 -13.02
N SER A 67 10.93 -16.78 -12.69
CA SER A 67 12.09 -16.96 -13.59
C SER A 67 11.74 -17.67 -14.89
N ASP A 68 10.63 -18.43 -14.91
CA ASP A 68 10.16 -19.17 -16.09
C ASP A 68 9.03 -18.40 -16.79
N GLY A 69 9.36 -17.76 -17.93
CA GLY A 69 8.42 -16.99 -18.77
C GLY A 69 7.20 -17.77 -19.28
N LEU A 70 7.15 -19.10 -19.10
CA LEU A 70 5.99 -19.93 -19.39
C LEU A 70 4.92 -19.90 -18.27
N VAL A 71 5.32 -19.71 -17.00
CA VAL A 71 4.41 -19.67 -15.83
C VAL A 71 3.63 -18.35 -15.77
N LEU A 72 4.26 -17.25 -16.20
CA LEU A 72 3.65 -15.92 -16.31
C LEU A 72 2.43 -15.85 -17.25
N LYS A 73 2.26 -16.81 -18.17
CA LYS A 73 1.14 -16.85 -19.12
C LYS A 73 -0.10 -17.60 -18.59
N SER A 74 0.00 -18.26 -17.43
CA SER A 74 -1.12 -19.00 -16.87
C SER A 74 -2.04 -18.09 -16.05
N TRP A 75 -3.32 -18.02 -16.43
CA TRP A 75 -4.34 -17.27 -15.70
C TRP A 75 -4.42 -17.64 -14.21
N SER A 76 -4.09 -18.89 -13.84
CA SER A 76 -4.06 -19.34 -12.45
C SER A 76 -2.94 -18.71 -11.62
N TYR A 77 -1.77 -18.45 -12.23
CA TYR A 77 -0.67 -17.75 -11.57
C TYR A 77 -1.07 -16.30 -11.27
N LEU A 78 -1.63 -15.61 -12.26
CA LEU A 78 -2.07 -14.22 -12.11
C LEU A 78 -3.19 -14.10 -11.06
N ALA A 79 -4.16 -15.02 -11.04
CA ALA A 79 -5.21 -15.08 -10.03
C ALA A 79 -4.64 -15.28 -8.61
N THR A 80 -3.63 -16.14 -8.47
CA THR A 80 -2.99 -16.40 -7.17
C THR A 80 -2.21 -15.19 -6.67
N VAL A 81 -1.46 -14.52 -7.55
CA VAL A 81 -0.76 -13.27 -7.22
C VAL A 81 -1.74 -12.18 -6.82
N MET A 82 -2.85 -12.02 -7.55
CA MET A 82 -3.90 -11.04 -7.19
C MET A 82 -4.56 -11.37 -5.85
N ALA A 83 -4.85 -12.63 -5.56
CA ALA A 83 -5.40 -13.04 -4.27
C ALA A 83 -4.42 -12.74 -3.12
N ALA A 84 -3.15 -13.10 -3.28
CA ALA A 84 -2.10 -12.76 -2.32
C ALA A 84 -1.95 -11.24 -2.16
N TRP A 85 -2.07 -10.49 -3.25
CA TRP A 85 -1.99 -9.03 -3.24
C TRP A 85 -3.12 -8.38 -2.44
N VAL A 86 -4.35 -8.86 -2.60
CA VAL A 86 -5.49 -8.39 -1.80
C VAL A 86 -5.24 -8.67 -0.32
N LEU A 87 -4.75 -9.87 0.03
CA LEU A 87 -4.42 -10.21 1.42
C LEU A 87 -3.30 -9.32 1.98
N VAL A 88 -2.34 -8.93 1.16
CA VAL A 88 -1.22 -8.04 1.51
C VAL A 88 -1.69 -6.62 1.80
N VAL A 89 -2.56 -6.06 0.97
CA VAL A 89 -2.96 -4.65 1.06
C VAL A 89 -4.08 -4.44 2.09
N THR A 90 -4.96 -5.42 2.26
CA THR A 90 -6.13 -5.35 3.16
C THR A 90 -5.82 -4.89 4.60
N PRO A 91 -4.86 -5.48 5.35
CA PRO A 91 -4.59 -5.07 6.73
C PRO A 91 -4.15 -3.62 6.84
N GLY A 92 -3.36 -3.13 5.89
CA GLY A 92 -2.96 -1.73 5.87
C GLY A 92 -4.11 -0.77 5.52
N ILE A 93 -5.04 -1.16 4.64
CA ILE A 93 -6.27 -0.40 4.38
C ILE A 93 -7.16 -0.36 5.64
N LEU A 94 -7.33 -1.49 6.33
CA LEU A 94 -8.07 -1.55 7.58
C LEU A 94 -7.45 -0.66 8.66
N TYR A 95 -6.12 -0.60 8.71
CA TYR A 95 -5.39 0.32 9.58
C TYR A 95 -5.70 1.78 9.23
N LEU A 96 -5.58 2.17 7.95
CA LEU A 96 -5.92 3.53 7.52
C LEU A 96 -7.38 3.88 7.86
N ARG A 97 -8.31 2.94 7.64
CA ARG A 97 -9.74 3.09 7.96
C ARG A 97 -9.97 3.34 9.44
N LYS A 98 -9.21 2.68 10.33
CA LYS A 98 -9.26 2.91 11.79
C LYS A 98 -8.93 4.37 12.15
N TYR A 99 -8.01 5.01 11.43
CA TYR A 99 -7.62 6.41 11.68
C TYR A 99 -8.36 7.41 10.79
N MET A 100 -9.26 6.97 9.92
CA MET A 100 -9.96 7.81 8.95
C MET A 100 -10.75 8.94 9.60
N ALA A 101 -11.50 8.65 10.68
CA ALA A 101 -12.27 9.66 11.40
C ALA A 101 -11.37 10.78 11.96
N ARG A 102 -10.17 10.43 12.44
CA ARG A 102 -9.19 11.39 12.96
C ARG A 102 -8.52 12.18 11.84
N LEU A 103 -8.29 11.57 10.69
CA LEU A 103 -7.78 12.26 9.49
C LEU A 103 -8.84 13.24 8.94
N GLN A 104 -10.11 12.86 8.97
CA GLN A 104 -11.25 13.68 8.56
C GLN A 104 -11.45 14.90 9.45
N SER A 105 -11.35 14.74 10.78
CA SER A 105 -11.40 15.89 11.70
C SER A 105 -10.26 16.87 11.46
N MET A 106 -9.09 16.37 11.03
CA MET A 106 -7.96 17.21 10.60
C MET A 106 -8.15 17.83 9.21
N GLY A 107 -9.23 17.53 8.48
CA GLY A 107 -9.51 18.11 7.17
C GLY A 107 -8.92 17.36 5.98
N TYR A 108 -8.39 16.15 6.18
CA TYR A 108 -8.09 15.23 5.08
C TYR A 108 -9.33 14.45 4.68
N PHE A 109 -9.47 14.07 3.41
CA PHE A 109 -10.57 13.20 2.94
C PHE A 109 -11.98 13.69 3.33
N ARG A 110 -12.19 15.02 3.44
CA ARG A 110 -13.54 15.57 3.65
C ARG A 110 -14.39 15.21 2.45
N ALA A 111 -15.44 14.44 2.68
CA ALA A 111 -16.49 14.31 1.70
C ALA A 111 -17.14 15.69 1.55
N ARG A 112 -17.04 16.29 0.35
CA ARG A 112 -17.87 17.44 -0.01
C ARG A 112 -19.28 16.88 -0.19
N TRP A 113 -20.11 17.07 0.83
CA TRP A 113 -21.57 17.01 0.71
C TRP A 113 -22.09 18.39 1.09
#